data_AF-A0A667ZK58-F1
#
_entry.id   AF-A0A667ZK58-F1
#
_cell.length_a   1.000
_cell.length_b   1.000
_cell.length_c   1.000
_cell.angle_alpha   90.00
_cell.angle_beta   90.00
_cell.angle_gamma   90.00
#
_symmetry.space_group_name_H-M   'P 1'
#
loop_
_entity.id
_entity.type
_entity.pdbx_description
1 polymer ?
#
loop_
_entity_poly.entity_id
_entity_poly.type
_entity_poly.pdbx_seq_one_letter_code
_entity_poly.pdbx_strand_id
1 'polypeptide(L)'
;FSLFELLLLAEMLLFVLVLSATVLGCTTQVCPCESQELCQQIRDERDFEVFVFDVGGKTWKSYNWSMVTTVATFGKYDAELMCYAHSKGARVVLKGDVPLSDIVDQDNRTTWITEKVSLAKSQFMDGINIDIEQAVEADSPQYHALTALVRETTEAFHREIPGSQVSFDVAWSPNCIDKRCYNYVAIAESCDLLFVMSYDEQSQIMGDCIAMANAPVAQTLNGYLQYLELKIEPRKLVMGVPWYGYDYPCLNLSQEGVCSIPKVPFRGAPCSDAAGKQKPYSWIMKKVNDSMSGRIWDEQQQAPYFNYKDQTGQIHQVWYDDPDSICAKAGLVKSKGLRGIGMWNGNILDYSDDPVAQQQTAMMWNALVGC
;
A
#
# COMPACT_ATOMS: atom_id res chain seq x y z
N PHE A 1 -13.44 10.99 -73.79
CA PHE A 1 -12.32 11.72 -74.40
C PHE A 1 -12.68 13.19 -74.49
N SER A 2 -11.68 14.05 -74.31
CA SER A 2 -11.72 15.52 -74.30
C SER A 2 -12.07 16.11 -72.93
N LEU A 3 -11.12 16.70 -72.17
CA LEU A 3 -10.48 18.00 -72.41
C LEU A 3 -11.52 19.08 -72.72
N PHE A 4 -11.70 20.03 -71.81
CA PHE A 4 -11.35 21.43 -72.07
C PHE A 4 -11.46 22.25 -70.77
N GLU A 5 -10.30 22.67 -70.28
CA GLU A 5 -10.15 23.71 -69.27
C GLU A 5 -10.63 25.08 -69.79
N LEU A 6 -10.79 26.00 -68.83
CA LEU A 6 -10.79 27.45 -68.96
C LEU A 6 -12.11 28.12 -69.35
N LEU A 7 -12.88 28.49 -68.32
CA LEU A 7 -13.36 29.87 -68.26
C LEU A 7 -13.12 30.47 -66.87
N LEU A 8 -12.33 31.55 -66.94
CA LEU A 8 -11.95 32.49 -65.92
C LEU A 8 -13.15 33.13 -65.19
N LEU A 9 -12.90 33.38 -63.90
CA LEU A 9 -13.24 34.59 -63.15
C LEU A 9 -14.69 34.84 -62.71
N ALA A 10 -14.79 34.90 -61.38
CA ALA A 10 -15.53 35.87 -60.58
C ALA A 10 -17.05 35.66 -60.46
N GLU A 11 -17.47 35.14 -59.30
CA GLU A 11 -18.27 35.92 -58.35
C GLU A 11 -18.34 35.26 -56.96
N MET A 12 -17.88 36.02 -55.96
CA MET A 12 -18.46 36.20 -54.62
C MET A 12 -18.68 34.98 -53.70
N LEU A 13 -17.85 34.85 -52.65
CA LEU A 13 -18.07 35.41 -51.29
C LEU A 13 -19.07 34.62 -50.44
N LEU A 14 -18.53 33.77 -49.57
CA LEU A 14 -18.88 33.48 -48.17
C LEU A 14 -18.68 31.98 -47.90
N PHE A 15 -17.51 31.60 -47.41
CA PHE A 15 -17.46 30.54 -46.40
C PHE A 15 -16.39 30.94 -45.39
N VAL A 16 -16.89 31.31 -44.21
CA VAL A 16 -16.15 31.72 -43.03
C VAL A 16 -15.21 30.59 -42.64
N LEU A 17 -13.90 30.86 -42.69
CA LEU A 17 -12.88 30.07 -42.02
C LEU A 17 -13.11 30.20 -40.51
N VAL A 18 -13.75 29.20 -39.90
CA VAL A 18 -13.68 28.98 -38.46
C VAL A 18 -12.29 28.41 -38.16
N LEU A 19 -11.33 29.30 -37.99
CA LEU A 19 -10.08 29.00 -37.28
C LEU A 19 -10.47 28.81 -35.82
N SER A 20 -10.75 27.57 -35.42
CA SER A 20 -10.76 27.18 -34.01
C SER A 20 -9.33 27.24 -33.50
N ALA A 21 -8.92 28.43 -33.05
CA ALA A 21 -7.82 28.56 -32.12
C ALA A 21 -8.23 27.81 -30.84
N THR A 22 -7.84 26.55 -30.74
CA THR A 22 -7.74 25.85 -29.46
C THR A 22 -6.65 26.55 -28.68
N VAL A 23 -7.05 27.59 -27.95
CA VAL A 23 -6.29 28.06 -26.79
C VAL A 23 -6.15 26.83 -25.91
N LEU A 24 -4.95 26.25 -25.90
CA LEU A 24 -4.49 25.42 -24.80
C LEU A 24 -4.52 26.32 -23.57
N GLY A 25 -5.69 26.41 -22.95
CA GLY A 25 -5.83 26.97 -21.64
C GLY A 25 -4.97 26.11 -20.74
N CYS A 26 -3.80 26.62 -20.37
CA CYS A 26 -3.24 26.32 -19.07
C CYS A 26 -4.30 26.77 -18.06
N THR A 27 -5.28 25.91 -17.78
CA THR A 27 -6.09 26.02 -16.59
C THR A 27 -5.10 25.86 -15.46
N THR A 28 -4.63 26.98 -14.92
CA THR A 28 -3.91 27.00 -13.66
C THR A 28 -4.83 26.33 -12.66
N GLN A 29 -4.51 25.10 -12.27
CA GLN A 29 -5.31 24.32 -11.34
C GLN A 29 -5.45 25.16 -10.07
N VAL A 30 -6.68 25.48 -9.68
CA VAL A 30 -6.92 26.34 -8.52
C VAL A 30 -6.61 25.51 -7.27
N CYS A 31 -5.69 26.02 -6.44
CA CYS A 31 -5.35 25.40 -5.18
C CYS A 31 -6.59 25.29 -4.29
N PRO A 32 -6.98 24.09 -3.82
CA PRO A 32 -8.15 23.91 -2.97
C PRO A 32 -7.91 24.27 -1.49
N CYS A 33 -6.66 24.56 -1.11
CA CYS A 33 -6.28 24.80 0.27
C CYS A 33 -6.51 26.26 0.70
N GLU A 34 -6.57 26.49 2.02
CA GLU A 34 -6.72 27.84 2.58
C GLU A 34 -5.54 28.76 2.23
N SER A 35 -4.34 28.19 2.04
CA SER A 35 -3.13 28.89 1.60
C SER A 35 -2.58 28.25 0.32
N GLN A 36 -2.15 29.09 -0.63
CA GLN A 36 -1.53 28.67 -1.88
C GLN A 36 -0.23 27.87 -1.66
N GLU A 37 0.46 28.11 -0.55
CA GLU A 37 1.71 27.42 -0.20
C GLU A 37 1.47 25.92 0.05
N LEU A 38 0.30 25.54 0.56
CA LEU A 38 -0.06 24.14 0.81
C LEU A 38 -0.25 23.34 -0.48
N CYS A 39 -0.33 23.98 -1.64
CA CYS A 39 -0.38 23.30 -2.93
C CYS A 39 1.01 23.12 -3.56
N GLN A 40 2.08 23.55 -2.87
CA GLN A 40 3.45 23.25 -3.28
C GLN A 40 3.83 21.86 -2.77
N GLN A 41 4.68 21.16 -3.54
CA GLN A 41 5.18 19.84 -3.16
C GLN A 41 6.04 19.91 -1.90
N ILE A 42 5.91 18.89 -1.06
CA ILE A 42 6.74 18.69 0.12
C ILE A 42 8.15 18.28 -0.31
N ARG A 43 9.13 19.16 -0.05
CA ARG A 43 10.53 18.94 -0.42
C ARG A 43 11.40 18.42 0.71
N ASP A 44 10.93 18.49 1.95
CA ASP A 44 11.71 18.08 3.11
C ASP A 44 11.93 16.57 3.09
N GLU A 45 13.20 16.16 3.11
CA GLU A 45 13.57 14.77 3.31
C GLU A 45 13.50 14.43 4.80
N ARG A 46 12.98 13.24 5.12
CA ARG A 46 12.99 12.72 6.48
C ARG A 46 13.85 11.47 6.56
N ASP A 47 14.61 11.36 7.65
CA ASP A 47 15.47 10.21 7.92
C ASP A 47 14.66 8.92 8.20
N PHE A 48 13.42 9.07 8.66
CA PHE A 48 12.53 7.98 9.02
C PHE A 48 11.12 8.22 8.47
N GLU A 49 10.53 7.19 7.85
CA GLU A 49 9.17 7.22 7.29
C GLU A 49 8.17 6.56 8.24
N VAL A 50 7.03 7.23 8.44
CA VAL A 50 5.77 6.61 8.92
C VAL A 50 4.78 6.67 7.77
N PHE A 51 4.68 5.56 7.05
CA PHE A 51 3.97 5.46 5.78
C PHE A 51 2.56 4.91 5.99
N VAL A 52 1.53 5.69 5.63
CA VAL A 52 0.13 5.36 5.92
C VAL A 52 -0.62 5.08 4.63
N PHE A 53 -1.24 3.91 4.53
CA PHE A 53 -2.25 3.68 3.50
C PHE A 53 -3.59 4.23 3.98
N ASP A 54 -4.25 5.04 3.15
CA ASP A 54 -5.59 5.57 3.40
C ASP A 54 -6.57 5.10 2.33
N VAL A 55 -7.64 4.42 2.74
CA VAL A 55 -8.66 3.87 1.83
C VAL A 55 -9.87 4.80 1.63
N GLY A 56 -9.76 6.06 2.02
CA GLY A 56 -10.77 7.10 1.88
C GLY A 56 -11.65 7.30 3.12
N GLY A 57 -12.65 8.18 2.98
CA GLY A 57 -13.47 8.63 4.09
C GLY A 57 -12.82 9.81 4.83
N LYS A 58 -13.11 9.97 6.13
CA LYS A 58 -12.63 11.11 6.94
C LYS A 58 -11.89 10.69 8.21
N THR A 59 -11.58 9.39 8.35
CA THR A 59 -10.84 8.85 9.49
C THR A 59 -9.45 9.47 9.62
N TRP A 60 -8.86 9.90 8.50
CA TRP A 60 -7.57 10.60 8.48
C TRP A 60 -7.50 11.83 9.38
N LYS A 61 -8.63 12.48 9.70
CA LYS A 61 -8.68 13.61 10.64
C LYS A 61 -8.19 13.24 12.04
N SER A 62 -8.26 11.96 12.38
CA SER A 62 -7.90 11.43 13.70
C SER A 62 -6.55 10.70 13.72
N TYR A 63 -5.81 10.67 12.60
CA TYR A 63 -4.47 10.08 12.57
C TYR A 63 -3.50 10.85 13.48
N ASN A 64 -2.44 10.18 13.93
CA ASN A 64 -1.38 10.84 14.68
C ASN A 64 -0.43 11.60 13.73
N TRP A 65 -0.85 12.78 13.30
CA TRP A 65 -0.12 13.63 12.35
C TRP A 65 1.22 14.16 12.85
N SER A 66 1.57 13.96 14.13
CA SER A 66 2.94 14.21 14.59
C SER A 66 3.94 13.17 14.07
N MET A 67 3.45 12.00 13.65
CA MET A 67 4.24 10.87 13.17
C MET A 67 4.20 10.72 11.65
N VAL A 68 3.02 10.90 11.05
CA VAL A 68 2.79 10.65 9.61
C VAL A 68 3.78 11.43 8.73
N THR A 69 4.42 10.72 7.80
CA THR A 69 5.36 11.33 6.84
C THR A 69 4.86 11.23 5.40
N THR A 70 4.20 10.12 5.05
CA THR A 70 3.60 9.90 3.73
C THR A 70 2.24 9.24 3.88
N VAL A 71 1.27 9.68 3.08
CA VAL A 71 -0.04 9.05 2.92
C VAL A 71 -0.20 8.54 1.49
N ALA A 72 -0.30 7.23 1.31
CA ALA A 72 -0.67 6.61 0.04
C ALA A 72 -2.19 6.49 -0.07
N THR A 73 -2.80 7.24 -0.98
CA THR A 73 -4.27 7.33 -1.09
C THR A 73 -4.82 6.28 -2.05
N PHE A 74 -5.55 5.31 -1.51
CA PHE A 74 -6.27 4.26 -2.22
C PHE A 74 -7.76 4.58 -2.38
N GLY A 75 -8.26 5.58 -1.65
CA GLY A 75 -9.60 6.14 -1.80
C GLY A 75 -9.74 7.12 -2.98
N LYS A 76 -10.93 7.69 -3.12
CA LYS A 76 -11.15 8.83 -4.03
C LYS A 76 -10.32 10.04 -3.55
N TYR A 77 -9.85 10.86 -4.48
CA TYR A 77 -9.16 12.10 -4.16
C TYR A 77 -9.98 12.96 -3.19
N ASP A 78 -9.35 13.32 -2.07
CA ASP A 78 -9.90 14.17 -1.03
C ASP A 78 -8.97 15.38 -0.86
N ALA A 79 -9.38 16.52 -1.42
CA ALA A 79 -8.61 17.76 -1.34
C ALA A 79 -8.39 18.22 0.12
N GLU A 80 -9.32 17.91 1.03
CA GLU A 80 -9.18 18.27 2.44
C GLU A 80 -8.05 17.47 3.10
N LEU A 81 -7.95 16.17 2.79
CA LEU A 81 -6.83 15.33 3.23
C LEU A 81 -5.50 15.85 2.68
N MET A 82 -5.44 16.13 1.38
CA MET A 82 -4.21 16.65 0.76
C MET A 82 -3.74 17.95 1.44
N CYS A 83 -4.64 18.93 1.55
CA CYS A 83 -4.32 20.21 2.20
C CYS A 83 -3.90 20.04 3.67
N TYR A 84 -4.59 19.16 4.40
CA TYR A 84 -4.28 18.91 5.80
C TYR A 84 -2.92 18.21 5.95
N ALA A 85 -2.63 17.18 5.16
CA ALA A 85 -1.34 16.49 5.16
C ALA A 85 -0.19 17.45 4.87
N HIS A 86 -0.33 18.31 3.86
CA HIS A 86 0.68 19.31 3.53
C HIS A 86 0.86 20.33 4.67
N SER A 87 -0.22 20.70 5.38
CA SER A 87 -0.13 21.58 6.57
C SER A 87 0.65 20.94 7.72
N LYS A 88 0.86 19.62 7.68
CA LYS A 88 1.65 18.83 8.63
C LYS A 88 3.04 18.46 8.08
N GLY A 89 3.38 18.91 6.88
CA GLY A 89 4.61 18.54 6.19
C GLY A 89 4.68 17.04 5.86
N ALA A 90 3.54 16.41 5.61
CA ALA A 90 3.42 15.03 5.18
C ALA A 90 3.09 14.97 3.69
N ARG A 91 3.72 14.04 2.97
CA ARG A 91 3.49 13.79 1.55
C ARG A 91 2.16 13.10 1.32
N VAL A 92 1.54 13.35 0.16
CA VAL A 92 0.39 12.58 -0.32
C VAL A 92 0.70 12.02 -1.70
N VAL A 93 0.66 10.69 -1.84
CA VAL A 93 1.01 9.99 -3.07
C VAL A 93 -0.19 9.26 -3.67
N LEU A 94 -0.26 9.26 -5.00
CA LEU A 94 -1.29 8.54 -5.76
C LEU A 94 -1.17 7.03 -5.57
N LYS A 95 -2.28 6.30 -5.73
CA LYS A 95 -2.22 4.88 -6.11
C LYS A 95 -1.90 4.72 -7.61
N GLY A 96 -0.89 3.91 -7.90
CA GLY A 96 -0.60 3.36 -9.22
C GLY A 96 -0.92 1.87 -9.28
N ASP A 97 -1.74 1.45 -10.23
CA ASP A 97 -1.93 0.04 -10.59
C ASP A 97 -2.24 -0.01 -12.09
N VAL A 98 -1.70 -1.02 -12.75
CA VAL A 98 -1.85 -1.25 -14.19
C VAL A 98 -1.65 -2.73 -14.51
N PRO A 99 -2.47 -3.33 -15.39
CA PRO A 99 -2.30 -4.72 -15.80
C PRO A 99 -0.91 -5.00 -16.36
N LEU A 100 -0.27 -6.10 -15.94
CA LEU A 100 1.05 -6.47 -16.44
C LEU A 100 1.07 -6.74 -17.95
N SER A 101 -0.07 -7.18 -18.51
CA SER A 101 -0.23 -7.35 -19.95
C SER A 101 -0.02 -6.06 -20.73
N ASP A 102 -0.43 -4.94 -20.15
CA ASP A 102 -0.52 -3.67 -20.86
C ASP A 102 0.84 -2.98 -20.90
N ILE A 103 1.65 -3.17 -19.85
CA ILE A 103 2.96 -2.53 -19.70
C ILE A 103 4.08 -3.17 -20.53
N VAL A 104 3.85 -4.34 -21.13
CA VAL A 104 4.84 -4.95 -22.04
C VAL A 104 5.10 -4.02 -23.23
N ASP A 105 4.04 -3.35 -23.72
CA ASP A 105 4.14 -2.32 -24.73
C ASP A 105 4.63 -0.99 -24.12
N GLN A 106 5.69 -0.42 -24.69
CA GLN A 106 6.30 0.81 -24.20
C GLN A 106 5.41 2.05 -24.40
N ASP A 107 4.59 2.10 -25.45
CA ASP A 107 3.70 3.22 -25.71
C ASP A 107 2.57 3.25 -24.67
N ASN A 108 2.08 2.07 -24.27
CA ASN A 108 1.12 1.94 -23.17
C ASN A 108 1.72 2.40 -21.84
N ARG A 109 2.97 1.99 -21.51
CA ARG A 109 3.66 2.50 -20.32
C ARG A 109 3.77 4.03 -20.35
N THR A 110 4.24 4.57 -21.47
CA THR A 110 4.43 6.03 -21.64
C THR A 110 3.12 6.78 -21.46
N THR A 111 2.03 6.27 -22.03
CA THR A 111 0.68 6.84 -21.89
C THR A 111 0.24 6.84 -20.43
N TRP A 112 0.32 5.68 -19.76
CA TRP A 112 -0.07 5.55 -18.36
C TRP A 112 0.75 6.46 -17.44
N ILE A 113 2.08 6.53 -17.63
CA ILE A 113 2.97 7.40 -16.86
C ILE A 113 2.57 8.87 -17.06
N THR A 114 2.31 9.28 -18.30
CA THR A 114 1.92 10.66 -18.63
C THR A 114 0.59 11.03 -17.97
N GLU A 115 -0.38 10.12 -17.98
CA GLU A 115 -1.66 10.29 -17.29
C GLU A 115 -1.48 10.43 -15.78
N LYS A 116 -0.65 9.58 -15.16
CA LYS A 116 -0.39 9.62 -13.71
C LYS A 116 0.33 10.89 -13.28
N VAL A 117 1.32 11.34 -14.03
CA VAL A 117 2.00 12.63 -13.78
C VAL A 117 1.02 13.80 -13.90
N SER A 118 0.19 13.80 -14.95
CA SER A 118 -0.82 14.84 -15.15
C SER A 118 -1.85 14.86 -14.00
N LEU A 119 -2.30 13.68 -13.57
CA LEU A 119 -3.21 13.53 -12.43
C LEU A 119 -2.57 14.05 -11.14
N ALA A 120 -1.32 13.65 -10.84
CA ALA A 120 -0.59 14.10 -9.67
C ALA A 120 -0.47 15.63 -9.62
N LYS A 121 -0.10 16.26 -10.74
CA LYS A 121 -0.02 17.72 -10.86
C LYS A 121 -1.40 18.38 -10.64
N SER A 122 -2.47 17.80 -11.18
CA SER A 122 -3.83 18.33 -11.03
C SER A 122 -4.41 18.19 -9.61
N GLN A 123 -3.87 17.26 -8.83
CA GLN A 123 -4.31 16.94 -7.46
C GLN A 123 -3.31 17.40 -6.40
N PHE A 124 -2.23 18.08 -6.82
CA PHE A 124 -1.14 18.54 -5.96
C PHE A 124 -0.47 17.40 -5.17
N MET A 125 -0.41 16.20 -5.75
CA MET A 125 0.21 15.04 -5.11
C MET A 125 1.73 15.11 -5.18
N ASP A 126 2.39 14.58 -4.16
CA ASP A 126 3.85 14.51 -4.03
C ASP A 126 4.45 13.25 -4.66
N GLY A 127 3.68 12.48 -5.42
CA GLY A 127 4.22 11.28 -6.06
C GLY A 127 3.21 10.17 -6.27
N ILE A 128 3.71 8.93 -6.30
CA ILE A 128 2.93 7.72 -6.59
C ILE A 128 3.48 6.51 -5.82
N ASN A 129 2.57 5.72 -5.26
CA ASN A 129 2.81 4.38 -4.73
C ASN A 129 2.26 3.35 -5.72
N ILE A 130 3.14 2.54 -6.30
CA ILE A 130 2.79 1.54 -7.31
C ILE A 130 2.52 0.21 -6.61
N ASP A 131 1.30 -0.29 -6.79
CA ASP A 131 0.74 -1.47 -6.14
C ASP A 131 0.34 -2.49 -7.20
N ILE A 132 1.33 -3.19 -7.78
CA ILE A 132 1.13 -4.24 -8.78
C ILE A 132 1.45 -5.59 -8.15
N GLU A 133 0.40 -6.36 -7.91
CA GLU A 133 0.43 -7.60 -7.12
C GLU A 133 0.27 -8.89 -7.96
N GLN A 134 0.36 -8.75 -9.28
CA GLN A 134 0.11 -9.84 -10.23
C GLN A 134 1.30 -10.81 -10.33
N ALA A 135 1.03 -12.10 -10.57
CA ALA A 135 2.07 -13.10 -10.74
C ALA A 135 2.97 -12.79 -11.96
N VAL A 136 4.28 -12.94 -11.78
CA VAL A 136 5.33 -12.74 -12.79
C VAL A 136 6.33 -13.86 -12.66
N GLU A 137 6.61 -14.52 -13.78
CA GLU A 137 7.71 -15.46 -13.89
C GLU A 137 9.01 -14.69 -14.16
N ALA A 138 10.12 -15.14 -13.56
CA ALA A 138 11.44 -14.54 -13.77
C ALA A 138 11.81 -14.53 -15.26
N ASP A 139 12.49 -13.46 -15.70
CA ASP A 139 12.94 -13.25 -17.09
C ASP A 139 11.83 -13.25 -18.17
N SER A 140 10.55 -13.22 -17.76
CA SER A 140 9.43 -13.00 -18.69
C SER A 140 9.43 -11.56 -19.26
N PRO A 141 8.72 -11.29 -20.37
CA PRO A 141 8.52 -9.93 -20.85
C PRO A 141 7.94 -8.99 -19.77
N GLN A 142 7.01 -9.50 -18.95
CA GLN A 142 6.41 -8.77 -17.84
C GLN A 142 7.41 -8.44 -16.73
N TYR A 143 8.37 -9.34 -16.45
CA TYR A 143 9.45 -9.10 -15.49
C TYR A 143 10.31 -7.89 -15.87
N HIS A 144 10.72 -7.82 -17.14
CA HIS A 144 11.49 -6.69 -17.65
C HIS A 144 10.64 -5.43 -17.76
N ALA A 145 9.39 -5.55 -18.22
CA ALA A 145 8.47 -4.44 -18.37
C ALA A 145 8.08 -3.79 -17.04
N LEU A 146 7.91 -4.58 -15.97
CA LEU A 146 7.64 -4.06 -14.63
C LEU A 146 8.81 -3.21 -14.13
N THR A 147 10.04 -3.70 -14.28
CA THR A 147 11.25 -2.95 -13.93
C THR A 147 11.34 -1.64 -14.74
N ALA A 148 11.06 -1.71 -16.05
CA ALA A 148 11.06 -0.54 -16.92
C ALA A 148 9.99 0.47 -16.52
N LEU A 149 8.77 0.02 -16.19
CA LEU A 149 7.68 0.88 -15.72
C LEU A 149 8.10 1.67 -14.48
N VAL A 150 8.67 1.01 -13.47
CA VAL A 150 9.09 1.66 -12.22
C VAL A 150 10.16 2.71 -12.47
N ARG A 151 11.18 2.39 -13.28
CA ARG A 151 12.24 3.33 -13.67
C ARG A 151 11.68 4.53 -14.43
N GLU A 152 10.94 4.29 -15.50
CA GLU A 152 10.36 5.32 -16.37
C GLU A 152 9.39 6.23 -15.59
N THR A 153 8.63 5.64 -14.65
CA THR A 153 7.74 6.39 -13.75
C THR A 153 8.54 7.30 -12.83
N THR A 154 9.58 6.78 -12.18
CA THR A 154 10.43 7.56 -11.26
C THR A 154 11.11 8.72 -11.98
N GLU A 155 11.72 8.46 -13.14
CA GLU A 155 12.35 9.51 -13.96
C GLU A 155 11.35 10.60 -14.37
N ALA A 156 10.13 10.22 -14.78
CA ALA A 156 9.11 11.18 -15.19
C ALA A 156 8.58 12.01 -14.00
N PHE A 157 8.29 11.37 -12.87
CA PHE A 157 7.82 12.05 -11.66
C PHE A 157 8.88 13.01 -11.12
N HIS A 158 10.13 12.59 -10.96
CA HIS A 158 11.20 13.46 -10.46
C HIS A 158 11.48 14.66 -11.39
N ARG A 159 11.35 14.47 -12.72
CA ARG A 159 11.51 15.56 -13.69
C ARG A 159 10.36 16.57 -13.64
N GLU A 160 9.12 16.09 -13.59
CA GLU A 160 7.92 16.91 -13.74
C GLU A 160 7.39 17.48 -12.41
N ILE A 161 7.74 16.84 -11.30
CA ILE A 161 7.31 17.14 -9.94
C ILE A 161 8.56 17.07 -9.04
N PRO A 162 9.38 18.14 -8.98
CA PRO A 162 10.59 18.15 -8.16
C PRO A 162 10.30 17.90 -6.68
N GLY A 163 11.00 16.92 -6.09
CA GLY A 163 10.77 16.47 -4.72
C GLY A 163 9.74 15.36 -4.58
N SER A 164 9.23 14.82 -5.70
CA SER A 164 8.29 13.70 -5.66
C SER A 164 8.90 12.42 -5.11
N GLN A 165 8.05 11.59 -4.50
CA GLN A 165 8.38 10.29 -3.93
C GLN A 165 7.67 9.19 -4.73
N VAL A 166 8.43 8.27 -5.31
CA VAL A 166 7.94 7.08 -5.99
C VAL A 166 8.24 5.85 -5.14
N SER A 167 7.18 5.12 -4.79
CA SER A 167 7.25 3.91 -3.97
C SER A 167 6.67 2.72 -4.73
N PHE A 168 7.10 1.51 -4.38
CA PHE A 168 6.59 0.27 -4.95
C PHE A 168 6.30 -0.75 -3.84
N ASP A 169 5.09 -1.32 -3.86
CA ASP A 169 4.66 -2.34 -2.91
C ASP A 169 5.23 -3.70 -3.34
N VAL A 170 5.99 -4.34 -2.44
CA VAL A 170 6.57 -5.67 -2.68
C VAL A 170 6.02 -6.68 -1.68
N ALA A 171 6.04 -7.96 -2.06
CA ALA A 171 5.60 -9.03 -1.18
C ALA A 171 6.44 -9.12 0.11
N TRP A 172 5.94 -9.81 1.14
CA TRP A 172 6.64 -9.93 2.42
C TRP A 172 7.99 -10.67 2.34
N SER A 173 8.25 -11.43 1.27
CA SER A 173 9.52 -12.11 1.00
C SER A 173 9.89 -12.01 -0.49
N PRO A 174 11.20 -11.84 -0.81
CA PRO A 174 11.65 -11.80 -2.19
C PRO A 174 11.71 -13.19 -2.86
N ASN A 175 11.40 -14.27 -2.13
CA ASN A 175 11.54 -15.64 -2.61
C ASN A 175 10.33 -16.11 -3.44
N CYS A 176 9.92 -15.30 -4.41
CA CYS A 176 8.84 -15.64 -5.35
C CYS A 176 7.49 -15.98 -4.68
N ILE A 177 7.21 -15.45 -3.48
CA ILE A 177 5.92 -15.70 -2.81
C ILE A 177 4.78 -15.18 -3.69
N ASP A 178 3.65 -15.91 -3.70
CA ASP A 178 2.48 -15.65 -4.56
C ASP A 178 2.77 -15.65 -6.07
N LYS A 179 3.91 -16.24 -6.47
CA LYS A 179 4.48 -16.17 -7.83
C LYS A 179 4.87 -14.76 -8.26
N ARG A 180 5.24 -13.89 -7.32
CA ARG A 180 5.80 -12.56 -7.60
C ARG A 180 7.31 -12.67 -7.70
N CYS A 181 7.84 -13.27 -8.77
CA CYS A 181 9.28 -13.37 -9.00
C CYS A 181 9.83 -12.09 -9.62
N TYR A 182 9.66 -10.93 -8.97
CA TYR A 182 10.05 -9.64 -9.52
C TYR A 182 11.56 -9.40 -9.47
N ASN A 183 12.05 -8.44 -10.27
CA ASN A 183 13.43 -7.98 -10.18
C ASN A 183 13.61 -7.02 -8.99
N TYR A 184 13.54 -7.54 -7.77
CA TYR A 184 13.54 -6.72 -6.56
C TYR A 184 14.73 -5.75 -6.47
N VAL A 185 15.91 -6.17 -6.91
CA VAL A 185 17.12 -5.33 -6.91
C VAL A 185 16.95 -4.16 -7.87
N ALA A 186 16.62 -4.42 -9.14
CA ALA A 186 16.49 -3.35 -10.12
C ALA A 186 15.29 -2.42 -9.82
N ILE A 187 14.20 -2.95 -9.26
CA ILE A 187 13.07 -2.15 -8.80
C ILE A 187 13.50 -1.24 -7.63
N ALA A 188 14.24 -1.77 -6.65
CA ALA A 188 14.77 -0.96 -5.54
C ALA A 188 15.70 0.15 -6.02
N GLU A 189 16.56 -0.14 -7.00
CA GLU A 189 17.44 0.85 -7.62
C GLU A 189 16.66 1.94 -8.38
N SER A 190 15.46 1.60 -8.87
CA SER A 190 14.67 2.46 -9.75
C SER A 190 13.71 3.42 -9.04
N CYS A 191 13.23 3.12 -7.83
CA CYS A 191 12.24 3.93 -7.08
C CYS A 191 12.81 4.43 -5.75
N ASP A 192 12.18 5.39 -5.08
CA ASP A 192 12.69 5.95 -3.82
C ASP A 192 12.57 4.96 -2.66
N LEU A 193 11.44 4.24 -2.58
CA LEU A 193 11.11 3.34 -1.48
C LEU A 193 10.50 2.03 -1.99
N LEU A 194 10.87 0.92 -1.35
CA LEU A 194 10.10 -0.32 -1.37
C LEU A 194 9.26 -0.39 -0.08
N PHE A 195 7.95 -0.44 -0.22
CA PHE A 195 7.06 -0.77 0.88
C PHE A 195 6.88 -2.29 0.91
N VAL A 196 7.48 -2.95 1.90
CA VAL A 196 7.41 -4.41 2.02
C VAL A 196 6.13 -4.76 2.77
N MET A 197 5.18 -5.38 2.08
CA MET A 197 3.87 -5.75 2.63
C MET A 197 3.98 -6.95 3.57
N SER A 198 4.59 -6.79 4.74
CA SER A 198 4.79 -7.86 5.74
C SER A 198 3.53 -8.19 6.54
N TYR A 199 2.53 -8.64 5.80
CA TYR A 199 1.23 -9.14 6.23
C TYR A 199 0.70 -10.13 5.18
N ASP A 200 -0.38 -10.83 5.52
CA ASP A 200 -0.90 -11.96 4.75
C ASP A 200 0.19 -13.04 4.53
N GLU A 201 1.06 -13.23 5.52
CA GLU A 201 2.21 -14.13 5.42
C GLU A 201 1.81 -15.62 5.41
N GLN A 202 0.51 -15.88 5.57
CA GLN A 202 -0.13 -17.19 5.48
C GLN A 202 -0.92 -17.39 4.19
N SER A 203 -0.65 -16.59 3.15
CA SER A 203 -1.20 -16.81 1.80
C SER A 203 -0.92 -18.24 1.29
N GLN A 204 0.18 -18.86 1.73
CA GLN A 204 0.59 -20.21 1.37
C GLN A 204 1.02 -21.02 2.60
N ILE A 205 0.12 -21.84 3.15
CA ILE A 205 0.39 -22.73 4.29
C ILE A 205 0.77 -24.13 3.76
N MET A 206 2.06 -24.46 3.81
CA MET A 206 2.58 -25.76 3.34
C MET A 206 2.49 -26.88 4.38
N GLY A 207 2.38 -26.53 5.66
CA GLY A 207 2.31 -27.47 6.78
C GLY A 207 0.88 -27.90 7.12
N ASP A 208 0.66 -28.17 8.41
CA ASP A 208 -0.68 -28.44 8.91
C ASP A 208 -1.59 -27.24 8.69
N CYS A 209 -2.82 -27.53 8.28
CA CYS A 209 -3.84 -26.52 8.05
C CYS A 209 -4.39 -26.04 9.38
N ILE A 210 -3.66 -25.13 10.02
CA ILE A 210 -3.99 -24.52 11.31
C ILE A 210 -4.04 -23.00 11.19
N ALA A 211 -4.82 -22.37 12.06
CA ALA A 211 -4.83 -20.92 12.20
C ALA A 211 -3.50 -20.43 12.78
N MET A 212 -2.95 -19.36 12.21
CA MET A 212 -1.64 -18.79 12.58
C MET A 212 -1.69 -17.26 12.54
N ALA A 213 -0.65 -16.63 13.09
CA ALA A 213 -0.48 -15.19 13.03
C ALA A 213 -0.41 -14.69 11.59
N ASN A 214 -1.07 -13.56 11.33
CA ASN A 214 -1.06 -12.88 10.03
C ASN A 214 0.37 -12.51 9.59
N ALA A 215 1.16 -12.02 10.55
CA ALA A 215 2.57 -11.70 10.37
C ALA A 215 3.35 -12.14 11.61
N PRO A 216 3.75 -13.43 11.71
CA PRO A 216 4.56 -13.91 12.83
C PRO A 216 5.90 -13.17 12.87
N VAL A 217 6.35 -12.70 14.04
CA VAL A 217 7.54 -11.82 14.13
C VAL A 217 8.75 -12.47 13.47
N ALA A 218 9.08 -13.71 13.81
CA ALA A 218 10.25 -14.39 13.24
C ALA A 218 10.20 -14.51 11.70
N GLN A 219 9.01 -14.74 11.13
CA GLN A 219 8.82 -14.88 9.68
C GLN A 219 8.98 -13.52 8.99
N THR A 220 8.33 -12.48 9.53
CA THR A 220 8.50 -11.09 9.10
C THR A 220 9.98 -10.71 9.09
N LEU A 221 10.69 -10.91 10.22
CA LEU A 221 12.11 -10.56 10.35
C LEU A 221 12.98 -11.28 9.33
N ASN A 222 12.72 -12.57 9.09
CA ASN A 222 13.44 -13.36 8.11
C ASN A 222 13.21 -12.85 6.67
N GLY A 223 12.01 -12.38 6.33
CA GLY A 223 11.72 -11.73 5.05
C GLY A 223 12.62 -10.51 4.78
N TYR A 224 12.81 -9.63 5.76
CA TYR A 224 13.73 -8.49 5.64
C TYR A 224 15.18 -8.92 5.51
N LEU A 225 15.62 -9.94 6.25
CA LEU A 225 16.99 -10.46 6.11
C LEU A 225 17.24 -10.95 4.67
N GLN A 226 16.26 -11.61 4.05
CA GLN A 226 16.33 -12.05 2.65
C GLN A 226 16.41 -10.86 1.68
N TYR A 227 15.63 -9.79 1.89
CA TYR A 227 15.76 -8.56 1.09
C TYR A 227 17.16 -7.94 1.22
N LEU A 228 17.73 -7.90 2.43
CA LEU A 228 19.06 -7.37 2.68
C LEU A 228 20.18 -8.25 2.08
N GLU A 229 19.97 -9.57 2.01
CA GLU A 229 20.90 -10.50 1.35
C GLU A 229 21.04 -10.21 -0.15
N LEU A 230 19.99 -9.70 -0.79
CA LEU A 230 20.00 -9.19 -2.18
C LEU A 230 20.82 -7.91 -2.37
N LYS A 231 21.41 -7.36 -1.31
CA LYS A 231 22.19 -6.10 -1.32
C LYS A 231 21.36 -4.85 -1.58
N ILE A 232 20.04 -4.93 -1.39
CA ILE A 232 19.19 -3.73 -1.36
C ILE A 232 19.58 -2.90 -0.13
N GLU A 233 19.78 -1.60 -0.34
CA GLU A 233 20.14 -0.69 0.74
C GLU A 233 19.01 -0.66 1.80
N PRO A 234 19.31 -0.82 3.10
CA PRO A 234 18.31 -0.76 4.16
C PRO A 234 17.39 0.48 4.08
N ARG A 235 17.97 1.62 3.67
CA ARG A 235 17.27 2.91 3.50
C ARG A 235 16.30 2.97 2.31
N LYS A 236 16.17 1.91 1.53
CA LYS A 236 15.08 1.73 0.56
C LYS A 236 13.85 1.07 1.19
N LEU A 237 14.00 0.30 2.27
CA LEU A 237 12.95 -0.57 2.77
C LEU A 237 12.10 0.13 3.83
N VAL A 238 10.79 0.19 3.61
CA VAL A 238 9.79 0.57 4.62
C VAL A 238 9.03 -0.68 5.03
N MET A 239 8.96 -0.92 6.34
CA MET A 239 8.28 -2.11 6.86
C MET A 239 6.78 -1.95 6.92
N GLY A 240 6.02 -2.77 6.21
CA GLY A 240 4.56 -2.83 6.35
C GLY A 240 4.13 -3.72 7.52
N VAL A 241 3.22 -3.23 8.36
CA VAL A 241 2.59 -4.03 9.44
C VAL A 241 1.06 -4.04 9.30
N PRO A 242 0.38 -5.14 9.66
CA PRO A 242 -1.07 -5.19 9.58
C PRO A 242 -1.72 -4.54 10.80
N TRP A 243 -2.71 -3.67 10.57
CA TRP A 243 -3.65 -3.22 11.61
C TRP A 243 -4.96 -4.01 11.56
N TYR A 244 -4.85 -5.27 11.15
CA TYR A 244 -5.93 -6.23 11.04
C TYR A 244 -5.43 -7.62 11.40
N GLY A 245 -6.37 -8.53 11.54
CA GLY A 245 -6.09 -9.95 11.75
C GLY A 245 -7.06 -10.83 10.96
N TYR A 246 -6.96 -12.14 11.15
CA TYR A 246 -7.84 -13.12 10.53
C TYR A 246 -8.66 -13.87 11.57
N ASP A 247 -9.95 -13.96 11.30
CA ASP A 247 -10.93 -14.77 12.03
C ASP A 247 -11.15 -16.09 11.29
N TYR A 248 -10.57 -17.17 11.81
CA TYR A 248 -10.65 -18.51 11.23
C TYR A 248 -11.76 -19.34 11.88
N PRO A 249 -12.64 -19.99 11.09
CA PRO A 249 -13.53 -21.02 11.61
C PRO A 249 -12.70 -22.23 12.07
N CYS A 250 -12.91 -22.67 13.30
CA CYS A 250 -12.13 -23.71 13.93
C CYS A 250 -12.79 -25.09 13.83
N LEU A 251 -12.27 -25.96 12.96
CA LEU A 251 -12.82 -27.30 12.77
C LEU A 251 -12.57 -28.20 13.98
N ASN A 252 -11.39 -28.12 14.57
CA ASN A 252 -11.02 -28.82 15.78
C ASN A 252 -10.03 -27.95 16.59
N LEU A 253 -10.36 -27.71 17.85
CA LEU A 253 -9.49 -27.03 18.80
C LEU A 253 -8.83 -28.07 19.71
N SER A 254 -7.51 -28.20 19.61
CA SER A 254 -6.74 -29.11 20.47
C SER A 254 -6.69 -28.63 21.92
N GLN A 255 -6.22 -29.49 22.83
CA GLN A 255 -6.05 -29.12 24.24
C GLN A 255 -4.96 -28.06 24.42
N GLU A 256 -3.99 -28.03 23.52
CA GLU A 256 -2.89 -27.06 23.42
C GLU A 256 -3.33 -25.75 22.75
N GLY A 257 -4.62 -25.61 22.38
CA GLY A 257 -5.16 -24.40 21.78
C GLY A 257 -4.90 -24.26 20.28
N VAL A 258 -4.42 -25.33 19.61
CA VAL A 258 -4.20 -25.34 18.16
C VAL A 258 -5.52 -25.52 17.44
N CYS A 259 -5.82 -24.62 16.52
CA CYS A 259 -7.06 -24.62 15.77
C CYS A 259 -6.84 -25.12 14.34
N SER A 260 -7.44 -26.25 13.97
CA SER A 260 -7.45 -26.70 12.58
C SER A 260 -8.47 -25.93 11.74
N ILE A 261 -8.08 -25.57 10.51
CA ILE A 261 -8.87 -24.72 9.60
C ILE A 261 -9.30 -25.47 8.34
N PRO A 262 -10.33 -25.00 7.63
CA PRO A 262 -10.71 -25.52 6.32
C PRO A 262 -9.55 -25.51 5.32
N LYS A 263 -9.49 -26.53 4.46
CA LYS A 263 -8.50 -26.58 3.38
C LYS A 263 -8.93 -25.67 2.24
N VAL A 264 -8.27 -24.53 2.11
CA VAL A 264 -8.43 -23.60 0.98
C VAL A 264 -7.09 -23.52 0.26
N PRO A 265 -6.90 -24.23 -0.86
CA PRO A 265 -5.60 -24.27 -1.53
C PRO A 265 -5.33 -22.97 -2.27
N PHE A 266 -4.08 -22.51 -2.23
CA PHE A 266 -3.63 -21.33 -2.95
C PHE A 266 -2.22 -21.53 -3.48
N ARG A 267 -2.02 -21.28 -4.78
CA ARG A 267 -0.70 -21.31 -5.47
C ARG A 267 0.16 -22.57 -5.18
N GLY A 268 -0.48 -23.72 -5.01
CA GLY A 268 0.19 -25.00 -4.75
C GLY A 268 0.31 -25.38 -3.27
N ALA A 269 0.01 -24.46 -2.35
CA ALA A 269 -0.16 -24.78 -0.94
C ALA A 269 -1.52 -25.46 -0.71
N PRO A 270 -1.60 -26.46 0.19
CA PRO A 270 -2.86 -27.12 0.53
C PRO A 270 -3.86 -26.20 1.25
N CYS A 271 -3.36 -25.16 1.93
CA CYS A 271 -4.12 -24.27 2.79
C CYS A 271 -3.61 -22.82 2.67
N SER A 272 -4.45 -21.87 3.06
CA SER A 272 -4.12 -20.43 3.07
C SER A 272 -4.99 -19.67 4.07
N ASP A 273 -4.59 -18.43 4.31
CA ASP A 273 -5.34 -17.41 5.05
C ASP A 273 -6.77 -17.17 4.52
N ALA A 274 -7.05 -17.47 3.25
CA ALA A 274 -8.38 -17.41 2.65
C ALA A 274 -9.40 -18.38 3.30
N ALA A 275 -8.95 -19.30 4.17
CA ALA A 275 -9.83 -20.05 5.05
C ALA A 275 -10.49 -19.19 6.14
N GLY A 276 -9.88 -18.05 6.48
CA GLY A 276 -10.38 -17.08 7.45
C GLY A 276 -10.99 -15.85 6.80
N LYS A 277 -11.41 -14.90 7.64
CA LYS A 277 -11.90 -13.58 7.20
C LYS A 277 -11.11 -12.49 7.88
N GLN A 278 -10.60 -11.54 7.09
CA GLN A 278 -9.95 -10.35 7.60
C GLN A 278 -10.90 -9.57 8.54
N LYS A 279 -10.35 -9.11 9.66
CA LYS A 279 -11.05 -8.29 10.67
C LYS A 279 -10.22 -7.05 11.03
N PRO A 280 -10.82 -5.85 11.04
CA PRO A 280 -10.12 -4.64 11.44
C PRO A 280 -9.78 -4.68 12.94
N TYR A 281 -8.67 -4.06 13.34
CA TYR A 281 -8.25 -4.01 14.75
C TYR A 281 -9.35 -3.46 15.68
N SER A 282 -10.09 -2.44 15.23
CA SER A 282 -11.26 -1.92 15.97
C SER A 282 -12.33 -2.98 16.31
N TRP A 283 -12.56 -3.96 15.43
CA TRP A 283 -13.46 -5.07 15.72
C TRP A 283 -12.81 -6.08 16.67
N ILE A 284 -11.54 -6.39 16.46
CA ILE A 284 -10.77 -7.36 17.25
C ILE A 284 -10.75 -6.93 18.72
N MET A 285 -10.50 -5.64 19.01
CA MET A 285 -10.44 -5.12 20.37
C MET A 285 -11.77 -5.14 21.11
N LYS A 286 -12.89 -5.01 20.38
CA LYS A 286 -14.22 -5.20 20.97
C LYS A 286 -14.47 -6.69 21.23
N LYS A 287 -14.10 -7.52 20.26
CA LYS A 287 -14.39 -8.96 20.29
C LYS A 287 -13.58 -9.72 21.32
N VAL A 288 -12.31 -9.35 21.56
CA VAL A 288 -11.44 -10.03 22.51
C VAL A 288 -11.97 -9.98 23.95
N ASN A 289 -12.61 -8.87 24.34
CA ASN A 289 -13.22 -8.70 25.65
C ASN A 289 -14.46 -9.60 25.85
N ASP A 290 -15.21 -9.85 24.78
CA ASP A 290 -16.38 -10.74 24.75
C ASP A 290 -16.02 -12.19 24.38
N SER A 291 -14.73 -12.49 24.26
CA SER A 291 -14.24 -13.81 23.83
C SER A 291 -14.25 -14.80 24.99
N MET A 292 -14.20 -16.10 24.67
CA MET A 292 -14.18 -17.13 25.72
C MET A 292 -12.79 -17.33 26.33
N SER A 293 -11.73 -16.83 25.69
CA SER A 293 -10.35 -16.99 26.16
C SER A 293 -9.69 -15.72 26.68
N GLY A 294 -10.23 -14.54 26.34
CA GLY A 294 -9.46 -13.30 26.39
C GLY A 294 -8.25 -13.35 25.44
N ARG A 295 -7.37 -12.36 25.56
CA ARG A 295 -6.09 -12.32 24.83
C ARG A 295 -5.16 -13.43 25.32
N ILE A 296 -4.69 -14.27 24.42
CA ILE A 296 -3.61 -15.23 24.63
C ILE A 296 -2.41 -14.80 23.79
N TRP A 297 -1.21 -14.90 24.35
CA TRP A 297 0.04 -14.65 23.64
C TRP A 297 0.70 -15.96 23.23
N ASP A 298 1.04 -16.10 21.96
CA ASP A 298 1.84 -17.21 21.47
C ASP A 298 3.32 -16.83 21.45
N GLU A 299 4.14 -17.52 22.26
CA GLU A 299 5.57 -17.21 22.39
C GLU A 299 6.38 -17.54 21.14
N GLN A 300 5.94 -18.49 20.31
CA GLN A 300 6.68 -18.91 19.12
C GLN A 300 6.48 -17.93 17.97
N GLN A 301 5.24 -17.52 17.74
CA GLN A 301 4.87 -16.58 16.69
C GLN A 301 5.02 -15.13 17.14
N GLN A 302 5.12 -14.90 18.45
CA GLN A 302 5.15 -13.59 19.10
C GLN A 302 3.99 -12.71 18.62
N ALA A 303 2.79 -13.27 18.69
CA ALA A 303 1.56 -12.63 18.27
C ALA A 303 0.39 -13.05 19.16
N PRO A 304 -0.58 -12.16 19.38
CA PRO A 304 -1.77 -12.48 20.13
C PRO A 304 -2.81 -13.25 19.30
N TYR A 305 -3.59 -14.06 20.00
CA TYR A 305 -4.82 -14.63 19.47
C TYR A 305 -5.90 -14.73 20.55
N PHE A 306 -7.12 -15.02 20.14
CA PHE A 306 -8.19 -15.40 21.04
C PHE A 306 -9.17 -16.37 20.37
N ASN A 307 -9.94 -17.09 21.17
CA ASN A 307 -10.99 -17.97 20.72
C ASN A 307 -12.35 -17.43 21.13
N TYR A 308 -13.36 -17.58 20.27
CA TYR A 308 -14.75 -17.25 20.60
C TYR A 308 -15.71 -18.27 19.98
N LYS A 309 -16.95 -18.31 20.46
CA LYS A 309 -18.04 -19.05 19.81
C LYS A 309 -18.96 -18.07 19.09
N ASP A 310 -19.28 -18.36 17.85
CA ASP A 310 -20.28 -17.59 17.11
C ASP A 310 -21.71 -17.94 17.57
N GLN A 311 -22.71 -17.33 16.94
CA GLN A 311 -24.12 -17.54 17.29
C GLN A 311 -24.63 -18.97 17.02
N THR A 312 -23.92 -19.73 16.18
CA THR A 312 -24.25 -21.13 15.86
C THR A 312 -23.53 -22.11 16.81
N GLY A 313 -22.65 -21.61 17.68
CA GLY A 313 -21.82 -22.41 18.57
C GLY A 313 -20.51 -22.88 17.94
N GLN A 314 -20.22 -22.49 16.68
CA GLN A 314 -18.96 -22.77 16.01
C GLN A 314 -17.84 -22.01 16.70
N ILE A 315 -16.73 -22.69 16.99
CA ILE A 315 -15.52 -22.07 17.54
C ILE A 315 -14.80 -21.34 16.43
N HIS A 316 -14.27 -20.17 16.75
CA HIS A 316 -13.42 -19.36 15.91
C HIS A 316 -12.13 -19.03 16.64
N GLN A 317 -11.02 -18.97 15.91
CA GLN A 317 -9.73 -18.49 16.41
C GLN A 317 -9.30 -17.26 15.62
N VAL A 318 -9.06 -16.17 16.32
CA VAL A 318 -8.68 -14.88 15.73
C VAL A 318 -7.23 -14.59 16.06
N TRP A 319 -6.39 -14.46 15.04
CA TRP A 319 -5.00 -14.04 15.15
C TRP A 319 -4.81 -12.64 14.63
N TYR A 320 -3.99 -11.83 15.29
CA TYR A 320 -3.81 -10.42 14.94
C TYR A 320 -2.48 -9.89 15.43
N ASP A 321 -2.14 -8.66 15.04
CA ASP A 321 -1.04 -7.89 15.60
C ASP A 321 -1.57 -6.84 16.59
N ASP A 322 -0.84 -6.63 17.67
CA ASP A 322 -1.10 -5.60 18.66
C ASP A 322 0.18 -4.80 18.98
N PRO A 323 0.15 -3.85 19.93
CA PRO A 323 1.33 -3.06 20.23
C PRO A 323 2.56 -3.93 20.55
N ASP A 324 2.43 -5.04 21.29
CA ASP A 324 3.58 -5.86 21.69
C ASP A 324 4.26 -6.51 20.48
N SER A 325 3.49 -7.08 19.56
CA SER A 325 4.02 -7.72 18.35
C SER A 325 4.55 -6.71 17.33
N ILE A 326 3.90 -5.54 17.19
CA ILE A 326 4.37 -4.43 16.35
C ILE A 326 5.67 -3.83 16.93
N CYS A 327 5.76 -3.67 18.25
CA CYS A 327 6.98 -3.22 18.93
C CYS A 327 8.19 -4.11 18.61
N ALA A 328 8.00 -5.43 18.66
CA ALA A 328 9.05 -6.38 18.34
C ALA A 328 9.56 -6.21 16.90
N LYS A 329 8.65 -5.98 15.95
CA LYS A 329 8.97 -5.70 14.54
C LYS A 329 9.67 -4.35 14.35
N ALA A 330 9.19 -3.30 15.01
CA ALA A 330 9.80 -1.97 14.99
C ALA A 330 11.24 -1.96 15.53
N GLY A 331 11.58 -2.88 16.45
CA GLY A 331 12.96 -3.13 16.88
C GLY A 331 13.90 -3.49 15.74
N LEU A 332 13.44 -4.27 14.76
CA LEU A 332 14.24 -4.59 13.57
C LEU A 332 14.48 -3.36 12.70
N VAL A 333 13.44 -2.57 12.45
CA VAL A 333 13.53 -1.33 11.65
C VAL A 333 14.68 -0.46 12.16
N LYS A 334 14.75 -0.24 13.48
CA LYS A 334 15.84 0.49 14.13
C LYS A 334 17.19 -0.23 14.00
N SER A 335 17.25 -1.51 14.35
CA SER A 335 18.52 -2.26 14.40
C SER A 335 19.19 -2.46 13.03
N LYS A 336 18.42 -2.48 11.95
CA LYS A 336 18.90 -2.64 10.58
C LYS A 336 18.99 -1.31 9.82
N GLY A 337 18.57 -0.21 10.42
CA GLY A 337 18.54 1.10 9.76
C GLY A 337 17.63 1.13 8.54
N LEU A 338 16.47 0.45 8.64
CA LEU A 338 15.45 0.52 7.59
C LEU A 338 14.91 1.94 7.48
N ARG A 339 14.34 2.29 6.32
CA ARG A 339 13.85 3.65 6.04
C ARG A 339 12.65 4.05 6.89
N GLY A 340 11.87 3.09 7.34
CA GLY A 340 10.70 3.38 8.14
C GLY A 340 9.79 2.18 8.36
N ILE A 341 8.61 2.48 8.85
CA ILE A 341 7.53 1.54 9.09
C ILE A 341 6.22 2.16 8.64
N GLY A 342 5.25 1.35 8.27
CA GLY A 342 3.94 1.79 7.85
C GLY A 342 2.92 0.69 7.98
N MET A 343 1.66 0.99 7.70
CA MET A 343 0.57 0.09 8.00
C MET A 343 -0.46 -0.01 6.89
N TRP A 344 -0.99 -1.22 6.75
CA TRP A 344 -2.26 -1.45 6.07
C TRP A 344 -3.36 -1.67 7.12
N ASN A 345 -4.29 -0.73 7.32
CA ASN A 345 -4.27 0.66 6.83
C ASN A 345 -4.67 1.61 7.97
N GLY A 346 -4.57 2.92 7.77
CA GLY A 346 -4.84 3.91 8.83
C GLY A 346 -6.30 3.94 9.29
N ASN A 347 -7.24 3.51 8.44
CA ASN A 347 -8.68 3.71 8.63
C ASN A 347 -9.33 2.74 9.63
N ILE A 348 -8.64 1.66 10.02
CA ILE A 348 -9.24 0.49 10.68
C ILE A 348 -9.06 0.42 12.20
N LEU A 349 -8.47 1.45 12.81
CA LEU A 349 -8.51 1.65 14.27
C LEU A 349 -9.84 2.26 14.72
N ASP A 350 -10.10 2.25 16.03
CA ASP A 350 -11.28 2.89 16.62
C ASP A 350 -10.89 4.30 17.10
N TYR A 351 -11.36 5.31 16.37
CA TYR A 351 -11.12 6.72 16.65
C TYR A 351 -12.30 7.42 17.34
N SER A 352 -13.18 6.65 18.00
CA SER A 352 -14.27 7.22 18.80
C SER A 352 -13.76 7.88 20.09
N ASP A 353 -14.63 8.66 20.73
CA ASP A 353 -14.34 9.32 22.02
C ASP A 353 -14.36 8.35 23.23
N ASP A 354 -14.48 7.04 22.99
CA ASP A 354 -14.39 6.04 24.05
C ASP A 354 -12.96 6.00 24.63
N PRO A 355 -12.77 6.12 25.96
CA PRO A 355 -11.44 6.17 26.56
C PRO A 355 -10.56 4.94 26.28
N VAL A 356 -11.16 3.75 26.17
CA VAL A 356 -10.42 2.52 25.86
C VAL A 356 -9.98 2.53 24.40
N ALA A 357 -10.87 2.94 23.49
CA ALA A 357 -10.54 3.12 22.07
C ALA A 357 -9.40 4.13 21.87
N GLN A 358 -9.46 5.29 22.54
CA GLN A 358 -8.40 6.30 22.48
C GLN A 358 -7.05 5.76 22.95
N GLN A 359 -7.03 5.01 24.07
CA GLN A 359 -5.81 4.40 24.58
C GLN A 359 -5.25 3.37 23.60
N GLN A 360 -6.09 2.46 23.09
CA GLN A 360 -5.67 1.42 22.14
C GLN A 360 -5.12 2.02 20.85
N THR A 361 -5.80 3.02 20.30
CA THR A 361 -5.35 3.74 19.11
C THR A 361 -4.00 4.43 19.34
N ALA A 362 -3.83 5.12 20.48
CA ALA A 362 -2.54 5.74 20.82
C ALA A 362 -1.41 4.70 20.93
N MET A 363 -1.68 3.54 21.53
CA MET A 363 -0.67 2.47 21.64
C MET A 363 -0.26 1.90 20.28
N MET A 364 -1.21 1.71 19.35
CA MET A 364 -0.91 1.24 17.99
C MET A 364 -0.03 2.22 17.22
N TRP A 365 -0.29 3.53 17.32
CA TRP A 365 0.57 4.56 16.72
C TRP A 365 1.97 4.59 17.37
N ASN A 366 2.05 4.53 18.70
CA ASN A 366 3.32 4.57 19.41
C ASN A 366 4.21 3.36 19.09
N ALA A 367 3.61 2.17 18.93
CA ALA A 367 4.32 0.93 18.64
C ALA A 367 5.17 0.99 17.35
N LEU A 368 4.84 1.88 16.42
CA LEU A 368 5.59 2.06 15.16
C LEU A 368 6.99 2.64 15.39
N VAL A 369 7.11 3.60 16.31
CA VAL A 369 8.33 4.43 16.43
C VAL A 369 9.06 4.23 17.75
N GLY A 370 8.43 3.60 18.74
CA GLY A 370 9.08 3.40 20.02
C GLY A 370 8.27 2.63 21.04
N CYS A 371 8.94 1.60 21.53
CA CYS A 371 8.75 0.88 22.76
C CYS A 371 10.18 0.79 23.35
#